data_AF-A0A7V7WNW0-F1
#
_entry.id   AF-A0A7V7WNW0-F1
#
_cell.length_a   1.000
_cell.length_b   1.000
_cell.length_c   1.000
_cell.angle_alpha   90.00
_cell.angle_beta   90.00
_cell.angle_gamma   90.00
#
_symmetry.space_group_name_H-M   'P 1'
#
loop_
_entity.id
_entity.type
_entity.pdbx_description
1 polymer ?
#
loop_
_entity_poly.entity_id
_entity_poly.type
_entity_poly.pdbx_seq_one_letter_code
_entity_poly.pdbx_strand_id
1 'polypeptide(L)'
;MEVADAKNRSTPLQAPPANPPGAVASTELNPHGSGASPTSFALHIGGSGPLPRLTDSLELATQIAKAKRGDNDAAYLAARFLGECNLLAIVDASAPSKEEGIDSPMVPPDLAGLRPECKKVPDRYKAMRIGLFEQAAESGNEQAQVAYISEASDILLDPVRVMQDPEAVNRYRERALGFLLAASAKGNVDAMLTLAFSYEQGLLSQSDQVLACAYALAVRNSGLSRGAEGIVDSWRERLSVEDRQRAEALARQIARR
;
A
#
# COMPACT_ATOMS: atom_id res chain seq x y z
N MET A 1 2.86 40.25 40.03
CA MET A 1 3.70 39.05 39.90
C MET A 1 2.81 37.99 39.28
N GLU A 2 2.80 37.96 37.95
CA GLU A 2 2.02 37.05 37.10
C GLU A 2 2.69 35.69 37.05
N VAL A 3 1.91 34.62 37.23
CA VAL A 3 2.29 33.28 36.78
C VAL A 3 1.10 32.73 36.02
N ALA A 4 1.22 32.70 34.70
CA ALA A 4 0.27 32.11 33.77
C ALA A 4 0.52 30.60 33.69
N ASP A 5 -0.50 29.80 33.97
CA ASP A 5 -0.47 28.33 33.89
C ASP A 5 -1.27 27.91 32.65
N ALA A 6 -0.55 27.60 31.56
CA ALA A 6 -1.13 27.19 30.29
C ALA A 6 -1.46 25.69 30.31
N LYS A 7 -2.72 25.36 30.61
CA LYS A 7 -3.25 23.99 30.45
C LYS A 7 -3.40 23.65 28.97
N ASN A 8 -2.45 22.84 28.52
CA ASN A 8 -2.43 22.05 27.29
C ASN A 8 -3.73 21.23 27.14
N ARG A 9 -4.56 21.54 26.14
CA ARG A 9 -5.71 20.72 25.71
C ARG A 9 -5.36 20.03 24.40
N SER A 10 -4.92 18.79 24.48
CA SER A 10 -4.87 17.88 23.34
C SER A 10 -6.29 17.40 23.05
N THR A 11 -6.88 17.86 21.95
CA THR A 11 -8.15 17.35 21.43
C THR A 11 -7.89 15.98 20.77
N PRO A 12 -8.66 14.92 21.06
CA PRO A 12 -8.49 13.63 20.40
C PRO A 12 -8.89 13.71 18.91
N LEU A 13 -8.15 12.99 18.06
CA LEU A 13 -8.48 12.75 16.65
C LEU A 13 -9.90 12.18 16.53
N GLN A 14 -10.81 12.92 15.92
CA GLN A 14 -12.15 12.44 15.61
C GLN A 14 -12.16 11.91 14.17
N ALA A 15 -12.48 10.63 14.01
CA ALA A 15 -12.76 10.03 12.72
C ALA A 15 -13.93 10.79 12.06
N PRO A 16 -13.96 10.92 10.72
CA PRO A 16 -15.09 11.52 10.02
C PRO A 16 -16.38 10.73 10.33
N PRO A 17 -17.55 11.41 10.39
CA PRO A 17 -18.80 10.79 10.79
C PRO A 17 -19.19 9.65 9.83
N ALA A 18 -19.61 8.53 10.42
CA ALA A 18 -20.24 7.43 9.69
C ALA A 18 -21.52 7.93 9.00
N ASN A 19 -21.66 7.65 7.71
CA ASN A 19 -22.88 7.94 6.96
C ASN A 19 -24.07 7.10 7.51
N PRO A 20 -25.30 7.64 7.53
CA PRO A 20 -26.48 6.93 8.01
C PRO A 20 -26.89 5.77 7.08
N PRO A 21 -27.60 4.74 7.60
CA PRO A 21 -27.95 3.55 6.84
C PRO A 21 -29.11 3.83 5.89
N GLY A 22 -28.83 3.82 4.59
CA GLY A 22 -29.82 4.01 3.53
C GLY A 22 -29.71 2.91 2.47
N ALA A 23 -30.73 2.04 2.46
CA ALA A 23 -31.15 1.13 1.39
C ALA A 23 -30.13 0.12 0.82
N VAL A 24 -30.28 -1.13 1.28
CA VAL A 24 -29.80 -2.35 0.64
C VAL A 24 -30.26 -2.40 -0.83
N ALA A 25 -29.31 -2.36 -1.76
CA ALA A 25 -29.49 -2.86 -3.11
C ALA A 25 -28.38 -3.88 -3.36
N SER A 26 -28.77 -5.16 -3.34
CA SER A 26 -27.93 -6.27 -3.80
C SER A 26 -27.48 -5.96 -5.23
N THR A 27 -26.24 -5.53 -5.38
CA THR A 27 -25.66 -5.28 -6.70
C THR A 27 -24.73 -6.44 -7.00
N GLU A 28 -25.15 -7.25 -7.96
CA GLU A 28 -24.35 -8.30 -8.58
C GLU A 28 -22.98 -7.76 -9.00
N LEU A 29 -21.94 -8.56 -8.76
CA LEU A 29 -20.59 -8.35 -9.26
C LEU A 29 -20.64 -8.18 -10.79
N ASN A 30 -20.48 -6.95 -11.27
CA ASN A 30 -20.53 -6.63 -12.69
C ASN A 30 -19.22 -7.10 -13.36
N PRO A 31 -19.23 -8.06 -14.30
CA PRO A 31 -18.01 -8.70 -14.82
C PRO A 31 -17.34 -7.95 -15.98
N HIS A 32 -17.73 -6.69 -16.24
CA HIS A 32 -17.20 -5.89 -17.35
C HIS A 32 -16.57 -4.58 -16.86
N GLY A 33 -15.50 -4.68 -16.08
CA GLY A 33 -14.55 -3.60 -15.82
C GLY A 33 -13.25 -3.86 -16.59
N SER A 34 -12.87 -2.91 -17.43
CA SER A 34 -11.69 -2.93 -18.31
C SER A 34 -10.41 -3.37 -17.59
N GLY A 35 -9.93 -4.58 -17.89
CA GLY A 35 -8.54 -4.88 -18.30
C GLY A 35 -7.34 -4.51 -17.43
N ALA A 36 -7.49 -3.99 -16.21
CA ALA A 36 -6.37 -3.83 -15.30
C ALA A 36 -6.28 -5.06 -14.40
N SER A 37 -5.34 -5.96 -14.71
CA SER A 37 -5.01 -7.07 -13.81
C SER A 37 -4.70 -6.52 -12.40
N PRO A 38 -5.24 -7.10 -11.32
CA PRO A 38 -4.98 -6.64 -9.95
C PRO A 38 -3.48 -6.67 -9.57
N THR A 39 -2.66 -7.33 -10.38
CA THR A 39 -1.19 -7.37 -10.28
C THR A 39 -0.46 -6.17 -10.89
N SER A 40 -1.14 -5.26 -11.61
CA SER A 40 -0.52 -4.07 -12.19
C SER A 40 -0.27 -2.93 -11.20
N PHE A 41 -0.66 -3.07 -9.93
CA PHE A 41 -0.34 -2.14 -8.85
C PHE A 41 1.07 -2.27 -8.29
N ALA A 42 2.02 -2.78 -9.08
CA ALA A 42 3.44 -2.56 -8.85
C ALA A 42 3.78 -1.08 -9.13
N LEU A 43 3.16 -0.17 -8.39
CA LEU A 43 3.63 1.20 -8.25
C LEU A 43 5.04 1.11 -7.67
N HIS A 44 5.95 1.76 -8.38
CA HIS A 44 7.38 1.83 -8.12
C HIS A 44 7.71 1.66 -6.63
N ILE A 45 8.38 0.55 -6.29
CA ILE A 45 9.32 0.54 -5.16
C ILE A 45 10.56 1.34 -5.60
N GLY A 46 10.33 2.60 -5.98
CA GLY A 46 11.35 3.58 -6.28
C GLY A 46 11.90 4.05 -4.95
N GLY A 47 12.80 3.24 -4.38
CA GLY A 47 13.52 3.54 -3.16
C GLY A 47 14.12 4.94 -3.22
N SER A 48 13.43 5.90 -2.62
CA SER A 48 13.88 7.28 -2.46
C SER A 48 13.88 7.64 -0.97
N GLY A 49 14.49 6.76 -0.17
CA GLY A 49 14.79 6.96 1.24
C GLY A 49 16.22 6.48 1.54
N PRO A 50 16.90 7.02 2.56
CA PRO A 50 18.36 6.95 2.75
C PRO A 50 18.90 5.58 3.19
N LEU A 51 18.05 4.57 3.38
CA LEU A 51 18.48 3.29 3.95
C LEU A 51 19.09 2.37 2.87
N PRO A 52 20.30 1.84 3.12
CA PRO A 52 21.03 1.04 2.13
C PRO A 52 20.26 -0.23 1.78
N ARG A 53 20.31 -0.64 0.52
CA ARG A 53 19.73 -1.91 0.08
C ARG A 53 20.62 -3.06 0.53
N LEU A 54 20.01 -4.05 1.18
CA LEU A 54 20.70 -5.30 1.48
C LEU A 54 20.92 -6.03 0.15
N THR A 55 22.15 -6.45 -0.10
CA THR A 55 22.51 -7.20 -1.30
C THR A 55 22.94 -8.62 -1.01
N ASP A 56 23.04 -9.00 0.27
CA ASP A 56 23.47 -10.33 0.68
C ASP A 56 22.62 -10.93 1.82
N SER A 57 22.59 -12.26 1.83
CA SER A 57 21.82 -13.05 2.80
C SER A 57 22.45 -13.11 4.20
N LEU A 58 23.71 -12.73 4.37
CA LEU A 58 24.39 -12.73 5.66
C LEU A 58 23.99 -11.49 6.48
N GLU A 59 23.91 -10.34 5.83
CA GLU A 59 23.40 -9.10 6.40
C GLU A 59 21.94 -9.25 6.84
N LEU A 60 21.12 -9.99 6.08
CA LEU A 60 19.73 -10.27 6.44
C LEU A 60 19.60 -10.84 7.86
N ALA A 61 20.41 -11.84 8.22
CA ALA A 61 20.34 -12.44 9.57
C ALA A 61 20.68 -11.42 10.66
N THR A 62 21.63 -10.53 10.39
CA THR A 62 22.01 -9.43 11.30
C THR A 62 20.84 -8.45 11.46
N GLN A 63 20.19 -8.05 10.36
CA GLN A 63 19.05 -7.13 10.42
C GLN A 63 17.85 -7.76 11.14
N ILE A 64 17.56 -9.04 10.90
CA ILE A 64 16.50 -9.76 11.63
C ILE A 64 16.80 -9.78 13.14
N ALA A 65 18.06 -9.99 13.53
CA ALA A 65 18.44 -9.98 14.95
C ALA A 65 18.28 -8.59 15.59
N LYS A 66 18.58 -7.51 14.85
CA LYS A 66 18.34 -6.12 15.28
C LYS A 66 16.85 -5.81 15.37
N ALA A 67 16.06 -6.19 14.36
CA ALA A 67 14.61 -6.01 14.33
C ALA A 67 13.93 -6.63 15.55
N LYS A 68 14.34 -7.85 15.93
CA LYS A 68 13.86 -8.53 17.16
C LYS A 68 14.16 -7.79 18.45
N ARG A 69 15.14 -6.87 18.45
CA ARG A 69 15.46 -5.99 19.58
C ARG A 69 14.79 -4.62 19.49
N GLY A 70 13.86 -4.44 18.54
CA GLY A 70 13.10 -3.20 18.36
C GLY A 70 13.71 -2.20 17.38
N ASP A 71 14.76 -2.58 16.64
CA ASP A 71 15.33 -1.73 15.58
C ASP A 71 14.40 -1.76 14.35
N ASN A 72 13.58 -0.72 14.20
CA ASN A 72 12.55 -0.66 13.16
C ASN A 72 13.12 -0.38 11.76
N ASP A 73 14.27 0.28 11.66
CA ASP A 73 14.96 0.45 10.38
C ASP A 73 15.53 -0.89 9.91
N ALA A 74 16.11 -1.67 10.83
CA ALA A 74 16.53 -3.04 10.53
C ALA A 74 15.33 -3.93 10.14
N ALA A 75 14.16 -3.74 10.76
CA ALA A 75 12.94 -4.44 10.38
C ALA A 75 12.56 -4.11 8.93
N TYR A 76 12.53 -2.83 8.55
CA TYR A 76 12.24 -2.40 7.18
C TYR A 76 13.26 -2.95 6.17
N LEU A 77 14.55 -2.90 6.49
CA LEU A 77 15.62 -3.41 5.61
C LEU A 77 15.48 -4.92 5.36
N ALA A 78 15.24 -5.69 6.42
CA ALA A 78 15.00 -7.12 6.31
C ALA A 78 13.72 -7.41 5.53
N ALA A 79 12.63 -6.68 5.82
CA ALA A 79 11.34 -6.84 5.15
C ALA A 79 11.46 -6.60 3.63
N ARG A 80 12.10 -5.51 3.23
CA ARG A 80 12.33 -5.18 1.82
C ARG A 80 13.11 -6.26 1.09
N PHE A 81 14.22 -6.72 1.65
CA PHE A 81 15.00 -7.80 1.04
C PHE A 81 14.17 -9.07 0.83
N LEU A 82 13.36 -9.43 1.82
CA LEU A 82 12.47 -10.58 1.73
C LEU A 82 11.34 -10.37 0.70
N GLY A 83 10.82 -9.15 0.57
CA GLY A 83 9.86 -8.76 -0.48
C GLY A 83 10.43 -8.88 -1.88
N GLU A 84 11.65 -8.39 -2.09
CA GLU A 84 12.39 -8.56 -3.35
C GLU A 84 12.60 -10.04 -3.69
N CYS A 85 12.96 -10.86 -2.70
CA CYS A 85 13.05 -12.31 -2.89
C CYS A 85 11.71 -12.99 -3.19
N ASN A 86 10.61 -12.52 -2.59
CA ASN A 86 9.28 -13.02 -2.87
C ASN A 86 8.85 -12.68 -4.32
N LEU A 87 9.09 -11.45 -4.76
CA LEU A 87 8.81 -11.02 -6.13
C LEU A 87 9.60 -11.87 -7.15
N LEU A 88 10.88 -12.11 -6.90
CA LEU A 88 11.71 -12.97 -7.75
C LEU A 88 11.17 -14.41 -7.80
N ALA A 89 10.71 -14.94 -6.67
CA ALA A 89 10.11 -16.27 -6.63
C ALA A 89 8.80 -16.36 -7.44
N ILE A 90 7.95 -15.32 -7.38
CA ILE A 90 6.72 -15.23 -8.19
C ILE A 90 7.05 -15.18 -9.68
N VAL A 91 8.01 -14.35 -10.07
CA VAL A 91 8.44 -14.25 -11.48
C VAL A 91 9.03 -15.56 -11.97
N ASP A 92 9.82 -16.24 -11.14
CA ASP A 92 10.41 -17.54 -11.51
C ASP A 92 9.38 -18.66 -11.64
N ALA A 93 8.33 -18.62 -10.81
CA ALA A 93 7.20 -19.55 -10.93
C ALA A 93 6.30 -19.23 -12.13
N SER A 94 6.26 -17.96 -12.56
CA SER A 94 5.39 -17.48 -13.65
C SER A 94 6.10 -17.40 -15.00
N ALA A 95 7.42 -17.61 -15.05
CA ALA A 95 8.18 -17.61 -16.29
C ALA A 95 7.67 -18.75 -17.17
N PRO A 96 7.20 -18.47 -18.40
CA PRO A 96 6.82 -19.54 -19.31
C PRO A 96 8.05 -20.44 -19.51
N SER A 97 7.82 -21.75 -19.53
CA SER A 97 8.75 -22.70 -20.15
C SER A 97 9.23 -22.07 -21.46
N LYS A 98 10.54 -22.12 -21.75
CA LYS A 98 11.23 -21.45 -22.89
C LYS A 98 10.64 -21.68 -24.30
N GLU A 99 9.48 -22.28 -24.44
CA GLU A 99 8.85 -22.70 -25.69
C GLU A 99 7.94 -21.64 -26.33
N GLU A 100 7.45 -20.66 -25.58
CA GLU A 100 6.59 -19.61 -26.15
C GLU A 100 7.30 -18.27 -25.99
N GLY A 101 7.63 -17.61 -27.11
CA GLY A 101 8.36 -16.33 -27.18
C GLY A 101 7.62 -15.12 -26.60
N ILE A 102 7.05 -15.28 -25.41
CA ILE A 102 6.46 -14.25 -24.57
C ILE A 102 7.60 -13.68 -23.73
N ASP A 103 7.89 -12.39 -23.91
CA ASP A 103 8.86 -11.69 -23.08
C ASP A 103 8.53 -11.90 -21.60
N SER A 104 9.48 -12.48 -20.85
CA SER A 104 9.33 -12.67 -19.41
C SER A 104 8.94 -11.36 -18.73
N PRO A 105 8.16 -11.41 -17.63
CA PRO A 105 7.89 -10.21 -16.83
C PRO A 105 9.21 -9.51 -16.56
N MET A 106 9.33 -8.26 -17.01
CA MET A 106 10.61 -7.55 -17.00
C MET A 106 11.02 -7.30 -15.55
N VAL A 107 11.90 -8.16 -15.02
CA VAL A 107 12.53 -7.95 -13.72
C VAL A 107 13.54 -6.82 -13.89
N PRO A 108 13.48 -5.77 -13.06
CA PRO A 108 14.51 -4.75 -13.04
C PRO A 108 15.92 -5.38 -12.96
N PRO A 109 16.89 -4.97 -13.79
CA PRO A 109 18.20 -5.62 -13.86
C PRO A 109 18.93 -5.71 -12.51
N ASP A 110 18.70 -4.74 -11.63
CA ASP A 110 19.23 -4.67 -10.27
C ASP A 110 18.62 -5.72 -9.32
N LEU A 111 17.40 -6.18 -9.57
CA LEU A 111 16.78 -7.30 -8.85
C LEU A 111 17.29 -8.67 -9.32
N ALA A 112 17.64 -8.81 -10.60
CA ALA A 112 18.12 -10.09 -11.14
C ALA A 112 19.39 -10.58 -10.43
N GLY A 113 20.29 -9.66 -10.04
CA GLY A 113 21.52 -9.97 -9.30
C GLY A 113 21.29 -10.56 -7.90
N LEU A 114 20.09 -10.38 -7.32
CA LEU A 114 19.76 -10.85 -5.97
C LEU A 114 19.37 -12.35 -5.93
N ARG A 115 19.03 -12.95 -7.07
CA ARG A 115 18.55 -14.34 -7.16
C ARG A 115 19.43 -15.37 -6.42
N PRO A 116 20.78 -15.34 -6.53
CA PRO A 116 21.62 -16.29 -5.80
C PRO A 116 21.51 -16.13 -4.28
N GLU A 117 21.31 -14.92 -3.78
CA GLU A 117 21.18 -14.63 -2.35
C GLU A 117 19.80 -15.04 -1.83
N CYS A 118 18.75 -14.80 -2.60
CA CYS A 118 17.40 -15.25 -2.25
C CYS A 118 17.29 -16.77 -2.08
N LYS A 119 18.06 -17.55 -2.85
CA LYS A 119 18.14 -19.02 -2.70
C LYS A 119 18.75 -19.46 -1.38
N LYS A 120 19.60 -18.62 -0.76
CA LYS A 120 20.24 -18.90 0.54
C LYS A 120 19.35 -18.54 1.72
N VAL A 121 18.24 -17.83 1.50
CA VAL A 121 17.33 -17.39 2.56
C VAL A 121 16.52 -18.56 3.10
N PRO A 122 16.62 -18.86 4.42
CA PRO A 122 15.79 -19.88 5.05
C PRO A 122 14.30 -19.52 5.00
N ASP A 123 13.42 -20.51 4.81
CA ASP A 123 11.96 -20.27 4.72
C ASP A 123 11.38 -19.63 5.98
N ARG A 124 11.94 -19.95 7.15
CA ARG A 124 11.58 -19.30 8.42
C ARG A 124 11.76 -17.77 8.39
N TYR A 125 12.70 -17.24 7.59
CA TYR A 125 12.88 -15.80 7.44
C TYR A 125 11.89 -15.23 6.43
N LYS A 126 11.62 -15.94 5.33
CA LYS A 126 10.59 -15.55 4.35
C LYS A 126 9.21 -15.40 5.02
N ALA A 127 8.88 -16.31 5.93
CA ALA A 127 7.64 -16.25 6.72
C ALA A 127 7.53 -15.00 7.63
N MET A 128 8.65 -14.35 7.98
CA MET A 128 8.65 -13.14 8.80
C MET A 128 8.38 -11.86 8.01
N ARG A 129 8.41 -11.90 6.67
CA ARG A 129 8.37 -10.72 5.78
C ARG A 129 7.27 -9.72 6.16
N ILE A 130 6.03 -10.19 6.26
CA ILE A 130 4.87 -9.31 6.51
C ILE A 130 4.93 -8.71 7.91
N GLY A 131 5.27 -9.51 8.93
CA GLY A 131 5.43 -9.01 10.29
C GLY A 131 6.56 -7.97 10.43
N LEU A 132 7.63 -8.08 9.63
CA LEU A 132 8.70 -7.08 9.61
C LEU A 132 8.26 -5.78 8.91
N PHE A 133 7.49 -5.86 7.82
CA PHE A 133 6.86 -4.68 7.23
C PHE A 133 5.91 -4.00 8.20
N GLU A 134 5.10 -4.80 8.91
CA GLU A 134 4.17 -4.33 9.92
C GLU A 134 4.88 -3.58 11.05
N GLN A 135 5.93 -4.18 11.63
CA GLN A 135 6.74 -3.56 12.67
C GLN A 135 7.31 -2.20 12.21
N ALA A 136 7.87 -2.14 11.00
CA ALA A 136 8.38 -0.89 10.46
C ALA A 136 7.26 0.14 10.21
N ALA A 137 6.12 -0.28 9.69
CA ALA A 137 4.99 0.61 9.42
C ALA A 137 4.39 1.18 10.72
N GLU A 138 4.29 0.37 11.77
CA GLU A 138 3.88 0.79 13.12
C GLU A 138 4.80 1.85 13.72
N SER A 139 6.11 1.78 13.43
CA SER A 139 7.07 2.77 13.91
C SER A 139 7.01 4.11 13.17
N GLY A 140 6.12 4.24 12.19
CA GLY A 140 5.96 5.46 11.40
C GLY A 140 6.87 5.53 10.16
N ASN A 141 7.54 4.44 9.77
CA ASN A 141 8.30 4.38 8.52
C ASN A 141 7.33 4.47 7.33
N GLU A 142 7.34 5.59 6.61
CA GLU A 142 6.37 5.89 5.54
C GLU A 142 6.51 4.94 4.35
N GLN A 143 7.73 4.53 4.02
CA GLN A 143 7.96 3.58 2.95
C GLN A 143 7.38 2.20 3.30
N ALA A 144 7.49 1.76 4.55
CA ALA A 144 6.85 0.54 5.04
C ALA A 144 5.33 0.68 5.06
N GLN A 145 4.80 1.82 5.48
CA GLN A 145 3.36 2.10 5.49
C GLN A 145 2.73 1.99 4.10
N VAL A 146 3.40 2.51 3.07
CA VAL A 146 2.94 2.40 1.68
C VAL A 146 3.14 0.99 1.13
N ALA A 147 4.27 0.34 1.40
CA ALA A 147 4.59 -0.98 0.87
C ALA A 147 3.77 -2.13 1.49
N TYR A 148 3.21 -1.95 2.69
CA TYR A 148 2.53 -3.04 3.41
C TYR A 148 1.41 -3.72 2.60
N ILE A 149 0.61 -2.95 1.85
CA ILE A 149 -0.48 -3.50 1.04
C ILE A 149 0.01 -4.39 -0.11
N SER A 150 1.03 -3.96 -0.86
CA SER A 150 1.55 -4.72 -2.00
C SER A 150 2.27 -5.98 -1.54
N GLU A 151 2.96 -5.88 -0.42
CA GLU A 151 3.68 -7.00 0.19
C GLU A 151 2.72 -8.06 0.73
N ALA A 152 1.56 -7.65 1.26
CA ALA A 152 0.50 -8.53 1.73
C ALA A 152 -0.48 -8.98 0.63
N SER A 153 -0.19 -8.74 -0.66
CA SER A 153 -1.09 -9.11 -1.76
C SER A 153 -1.41 -10.60 -1.82
N ASP A 154 -0.47 -11.48 -1.47
CA ASP A 154 -0.69 -12.94 -1.36
C ASP A 154 -1.62 -13.32 -0.20
N ILE A 155 -1.88 -12.41 0.74
CA ILE A 155 -2.85 -12.57 1.81
C ILE A 155 -4.21 -11.97 1.40
N LEU A 156 -4.19 -10.79 0.80
CA LEU A 156 -5.39 -10.01 0.49
C LEU A 156 -6.14 -10.52 -0.75
N LEU A 157 -5.42 -11.09 -1.72
CA LEU A 157 -5.96 -11.44 -3.04
C LEU A 157 -6.05 -12.95 -3.28
N ASP A 158 -5.44 -13.80 -2.45
CA ASP A 158 -5.54 -15.25 -2.57
C ASP A 158 -6.94 -15.74 -2.13
N PRO A 159 -7.78 -16.25 -3.06
CA PRO A 159 -9.14 -16.68 -2.73
C PRO A 159 -9.18 -17.77 -1.65
N VAL A 160 -8.16 -18.65 -1.62
CA VAL A 160 -8.08 -19.73 -0.64
C VAL A 160 -7.91 -19.16 0.76
N ARG A 161 -7.01 -18.17 0.93
CA ARG A 161 -6.79 -17.52 2.24
C ARG A 161 -7.98 -16.69 2.67
N VAL A 162 -8.60 -15.96 1.75
CA VAL A 162 -9.82 -15.18 2.02
C VAL A 162 -10.95 -16.06 2.55
N MET A 163 -11.08 -17.28 2.03
CA MET A 163 -12.08 -18.24 2.50
C MET A 163 -11.68 -18.94 3.81
N GLN A 164 -10.39 -19.25 3.99
CA GLN A 164 -9.90 -20.00 5.15
C GLN A 164 -9.87 -19.15 6.43
N ASP A 165 -9.45 -17.90 6.35
CA ASP A 165 -9.35 -17.00 7.49
C ASP A 165 -9.76 -15.55 7.10
N PRO A 166 -11.07 -15.31 6.91
CA PRO A 166 -11.58 -14.00 6.54
C PRO A 166 -11.31 -12.93 7.62
N GLU A 167 -11.23 -13.33 8.89
CA GLU A 167 -10.92 -12.41 9.99
C GLU A 167 -9.48 -11.90 9.91
N ALA A 168 -8.51 -12.77 9.61
CA ALA A 168 -7.13 -12.33 9.37
C ALA A 168 -7.06 -11.37 8.19
N VAL A 169 -7.72 -11.67 7.08
CA VAL A 169 -7.74 -10.77 5.92
C VAL A 169 -8.35 -9.42 6.28
N ASN A 170 -9.42 -9.37 7.06
CA ASN A 170 -10.01 -8.11 7.51
C ASN A 170 -9.05 -7.31 8.41
N ARG A 171 -8.34 -7.97 9.33
CA ARG A 171 -7.28 -7.30 10.12
C ARG A 171 -6.21 -6.71 9.20
N TYR A 172 -5.77 -7.44 8.18
CA TYR A 172 -4.80 -6.92 7.22
C TYR A 172 -5.32 -5.70 6.46
N ARG A 173 -6.58 -5.73 6.01
CA ARG A 173 -7.22 -4.59 5.33
C ARG A 173 -7.27 -3.36 6.21
N GLU A 174 -7.73 -3.50 7.45
CA GLU A 174 -7.81 -2.41 8.43
C GLU A 174 -6.44 -1.78 8.70
N ARG A 175 -5.41 -2.62 8.86
CA ARG A 175 -4.05 -2.16 9.10
C ARG A 175 -3.45 -1.45 7.89
N ALA A 176 -3.58 -2.03 6.70
CA ALA A 176 -3.12 -1.42 5.46
C ALA A 176 -3.79 -0.04 5.24
N LEU A 177 -5.11 0.05 5.46
CA LEU A 177 -5.84 1.31 5.37
C LEU A 177 -5.32 2.33 6.38
N GLY A 178 -5.12 1.92 7.64
CA GLY A 178 -4.58 2.79 8.68
C GLY A 178 -3.19 3.33 8.34
N PHE A 179 -2.29 2.48 7.82
CA PHE A 179 -0.95 2.87 7.41
C PHE A 179 -0.96 3.85 6.23
N LEU A 180 -1.78 3.58 5.20
CA LEU A 180 -1.91 4.47 4.06
C LEU A 180 -2.49 5.84 4.47
N LEU A 181 -3.49 5.86 5.36
CA LEU A 181 -4.03 7.11 5.91
C LEU A 181 -2.97 7.89 6.71
N ALA A 182 -2.14 7.19 7.49
CA ALA A 182 -1.07 7.81 8.26
C ALA A 182 0.02 8.42 7.36
N ALA A 183 0.45 7.72 6.32
CA ALA A 183 1.41 8.23 5.34
C ALA A 183 0.82 9.39 4.52
N SER A 184 -0.43 9.25 4.07
CA SER A 184 -1.17 10.30 3.34
C SER A 184 -1.31 11.59 4.15
N ALA A 185 -1.54 11.49 5.47
CA ALA A 185 -1.60 12.63 6.37
C ALA A 185 -0.27 13.39 6.50
N LYS A 186 0.86 12.80 6.07
CA LYS A 186 2.17 13.47 5.98
C LYS A 186 2.48 14.02 4.58
N GLY A 187 1.51 13.98 3.67
CA GLY A 187 1.68 14.42 2.28
C GLY A 187 2.27 13.35 1.35
N ASN A 188 2.34 12.09 1.78
CA ASN A 188 2.88 11.02 0.94
C ASN A 188 1.98 10.75 -0.28
N VAL A 189 2.48 11.12 -1.46
CA VAL A 189 1.73 11.08 -2.73
C VAL A 189 1.43 9.64 -3.17
N ASP A 190 2.35 8.70 -2.94
CA ASP A 190 2.15 7.29 -3.26
C ASP A 190 1.05 6.68 -2.38
N ALA A 191 1.01 7.05 -1.09
CA ALA A 191 -0.06 6.66 -0.18
C ALA A 191 -1.43 7.18 -0.63
N MET A 192 -1.50 8.47 -1.02
CA MET A 192 -2.73 9.06 -1.55
C MET A 192 -3.19 8.37 -2.82
N LEU A 193 -2.28 8.10 -3.75
CA LEU A 193 -2.60 7.41 -5.01
C LEU A 193 -3.10 5.99 -4.73
N THR A 194 -2.45 5.28 -3.82
CA THR A 194 -2.86 3.92 -3.40
C THR A 194 -4.23 3.92 -2.72
N LEU A 195 -4.53 4.91 -1.87
CA LEU A 195 -5.86 5.11 -1.30
C LEU A 195 -6.91 5.35 -2.37
N ALA A 196 -6.59 6.18 -3.37
CA ALA A 196 -7.50 6.49 -4.47
C ALA A 196 -7.97 5.19 -5.17
N PHE A 197 -7.04 4.31 -5.52
CA PHE A 197 -7.35 3.02 -6.12
C PHE A 197 -8.04 2.05 -5.16
N SER A 198 -7.62 2.03 -3.89
CA SER A 198 -8.23 1.16 -2.88
C SER A 198 -9.70 1.47 -2.67
N TYR A 199 -10.08 2.76 -2.63
CA TYR A 199 -11.48 3.19 -2.57
C TYR A 199 -12.21 2.96 -3.89
N GLU A 200 -11.55 3.07 -5.03
CA GLU A 200 -12.21 2.82 -6.32
C GLU A 200 -12.64 1.35 -6.43
N GLN A 201 -11.75 0.43 -6.07
CA GLN A 201 -11.93 -1.01 -6.22
C GLN A 201 -12.60 -1.69 -5.03
N GLY A 202 -12.70 -0.99 -3.88
CA GLY A 202 -13.15 -1.60 -2.64
C GLY A 202 -12.18 -2.66 -2.10
N LEU A 203 -10.87 -2.45 -2.28
CA LEU A 203 -9.83 -3.43 -1.93
C LEU A 203 -9.62 -3.55 -0.41
N LEU A 204 -9.50 -2.39 0.24
CA LEU A 204 -9.22 -2.27 1.68
C LEU A 204 -10.46 -1.89 2.52
N SER A 205 -11.45 -1.31 1.86
CA SER A 205 -12.71 -0.88 2.45
C SER A 205 -13.82 -1.10 1.43
N GLN A 206 -15.07 -0.72 1.76
CA GLN A 206 -16.09 -0.60 0.73
C GLN A 206 -15.68 0.41 -0.33
N SER A 207 -16.14 0.20 -1.57
CA SER A 207 -15.89 1.15 -2.66
C SER A 207 -16.54 2.49 -2.36
N ASP A 208 -15.80 3.57 -2.57
CA ASP A 208 -16.28 4.94 -2.43
C ASP A 208 -15.68 5.79 -3.55
N GLN A 209 -16.48 6.03 -4.59
CA GLN A 209 -16.04 6.74 -5.79
C GLN A 209 -15.75 8.23 -5.52
N VAL A 210 -16.37 8.81 -4.48
CA VAL A 210 -16.13 10.21 -4.09
C VAL A 210 -14.77 10.31 -3.39
N LEU A 211 -14.47 9.42 -2.45
CA LEU A 211 -13.15 9.37 -1.80
C LEU A 211 -12.04 8.99 -2.78
N ALA A 212 -12.29 8.02 -3.66
CA ALA A 212 -11.36 7.64 -4.72
C ALA A 212 -10.97 8.87 -5.56
N CYS A 213 -11.98 9.60 -6.05
CA CYS A 213 -11.76 10.81 -6.84
C CYS A 213 -11.08 11.92 -6.03
N ALA A 214 -11.43 12.11 -4.76
CA ALA A 214 -10.84 13.12 -3.89
C ALA A 214 -9.32 12.91 -3.67
N TYR A 215 -8.89 11.69 -3.39
CA TYR A 215 -7.47 11.37 -3.25
C TYR A 215 -6.72 11.53 -4.58
N ALA A 216 -7.29 11.06 -5.69
CA ALA A 216 -6.68 11.24 -7.01
C ALA A 216 -6.55 12.72 -7.40
N LEU A 217 -7.55 13.54 -7.07
CA LEU A 217 -7.50 14.99 -7.23
C LEU A 217 -6.41 15.64 -6.36
N ALA A 218 -6.26 15.22 -5.10
CA ALA A 218 -5.21 15.73 -4.22
C ALA A 218 -3.81 15.42 -4.80
N VAL A 219 -3.60 14.20 -5.31
CA VAL A 219 -2.37 13.82 -6.00
C VAL A 219 -2.13 14.71 -7.22
N ARG A 220 -3.12 14.87 -8.10
CA ARG A 220 -3.00 15.73 -9.29
C ARG A 220 -2.65 17.17 -8.92
N ASN A 221 -3.32 17.72 -7.90
CA ASN A 221 -3.12 19.10 -7.46
C ASN A 221 -1.76 19.34 -6.79
N SER A 222 -1.11 18.28 -6.28
CA SER A 222 0.26 18.38 -5.75
C SER A 222 1.30 18.65 -6.85
N GLY A 223 1.01 18.28 -8.10
CA GLY A 223 1.96 18.36 -9.23
C GLY A 223 3.11 17.33 -9.15
N LEU A 224 3.14 16.48 -8.12
CA LEU A 224 4.26 15.56 -7.85
C LEU A 224 4.08 14.18 -8.50
N SER A 225 2.93 13.90 -9.12
CA SER A 225 2.69 12.64 -9.83
C SER A 225 1.88 12.85 -11.12
N ARG A 226 2.50 12.47 -12.24
CA ARG A 226 1.84 12.41 -13.56
C ARG A 226 0.86 11.24 -13.68
N GLY A 227 0.93 10.25 -12.77
CA GLY A 227 0.09 9.05 -12.81
C GLY A 227 -1.40 9.31 -12.57
N ALA A 228 -1.75 10.47 -11.99
CA ALA A 228 -3.15 10.81 -11.68
C ALA A 228 -3.87 11.60 -12.79
N GLU A 229 -3.16 12.16 -13.78
CA GLU A 229 -3.76 13.11 -14.74
C GLU A 229 -4.89 12.46 -15.57
N GLY A 230 -4.64 11.31 -16.19
CA GLY A 230 -5.64 10.62 -17.03
C GLY A 230 -6.74 9.89 -16.24
N ILE A 231 -6.47 9.52 -14.99
CA ILE A 231 -7.38 8.71 -14.17
C ILE A 231 -8.48 9.58 -13.54
N VAL A 232 -8.11 10.79 -13.08
CA VAL A 232 -9.06 11.68 -12.42
C VAL A 232 -10.20 12.09 -13.35
N ASP A 233 -9.93 12.38 -14.61
CA ASP A 233 -10.96 12.87 -15.52
C ASP A 233 -11.99 11.76 -15.83
N SER A 234 -11.52 10.55 -16.11
CA SER A 234 -12.38 9.35 -16.25
C SER A 234 -13.24 9.12 -15.00
N TRP A 235 -12.67 9.21 -13.80
CA TRP A 235 -13.42 8.97 -12.57
C TRP A 235 -14.43 10.08 -12.27
N ARG A 236 -14.08 11.34 -12.57
CA ARG A 236 -15.01 12.47 -12.43
C ARG A 236 -16.21 12.32 -13.35
N GLU A 237 -16.02 11.86 -14.58
CA GLU A 237 -17.11 11.66 -15.53
C GLU A 237 -18.19 10.70 -15.02
N ARG A 238 -17.79 9.67 -14.25
CA ARG A 238 -18.70 8.70 -13.62
C ARG A 238 -19.50 9.26 -12.43
N LEU A 239 -19.10 10.41 -11.88
CA LEU A 239 -19.74 11.02 -10.71
C LEU A 239 -20.84 12.01 -11.10
N SER A 240 -21.85 12.13 -10.23
CA SER A 240 -22.84 13.21 -10.30
C SER A 240 -22.18 14.58 -10.08
N VAL A 241 -22.87 15.67 -10.45
CA VAL A 241 -22.34 17.03 -10.24
C VAL A 241 -22.10 17.32 -8.76
N GLU A 242 -23.00 16.89 -7.89
CA GLU A 242 -22.86 17.04 -6.44
C GLU A 242 -21.65 16.25 -5.91
N ASP A 243 -21.48 15.00 -6.35
CA ASP A 243 -20.34 14.16 -5.99
C ASP A 243 -19.00 14.73 -6.43
N ARG A 244 -18.95 15.33 -7.63
CA ARG A 244 -17.75 16.04 -8.11
C ARG A 244 -17.39 17.20 -7.18
N GLN A 245 -18.38 18.00 -6.78
CA GLN A 245 -18.15 19.13 -5.86
C GLN A 245 -17.69 18.63 -4.48
N ARG A 246 -18.27 17.53 -3.98
CA ARG A 246 -17.85 16.88 -2.73
C ARG A 246 -16.41 16.38 -2.83
N ALA A 247 -16.06 15.67 -3.90
CA ALA A 247 -14.71 15.16 -4.12
C ALA A 247 -13.68 16.29 -4.19
N GLU A 248 -13.98 17.40 -4.87
CA GLU A 248 -13.11 18.58 -4.93
C GLU A 248 -12.92 19.26 -3.57
N ALA A 249 -13.99 19.35 -2.77
CA ALA A 249 -13.91 19.90 -1.41
C ALA A 249 -13.03 19.03 -0.51
N LEU A 250 -13.18 17.71 -0.58
CA LEU A 250 -12.36 16.75 0.15
C LEU A 250 -10.90 16.79 -0.31
N ALA A 251 -10.64 16.85 -1.61
CA ALA A 251 -9.29 16.95 -2.17
C ALA A 251 -8.53 18.16 -1.62
N ARG A 252 -9.21 19.32 -1.49
CA ARG A 252 -8.63 20.52 -0.87
C ARG A 252 -8.32 20.34 0.61
N GLN A 253 -9.10 19.52 1.33
CA GLN A 253 -8.83 19.22 2.74
C GLN A 253 -7.64 18.27 2.88
N ILE A 254 -7.57 17.24 2.02
CA ILE A 254 -6.47 16.27 2.00
C ILE A 254 -5.14 16.99 1.72
N ALA A 255 -5.10 17.88 0.72
CA ALA A 255 -3.89 18.62 0.35
C ALA A 255 -3.43 19.68 1.36
N ARG A 256 -4.21 19.99 2.39
CA ARG A 256 -3.89 20.99 3.43
C ARG A 256 -3.33 20.38 4.72
N ARG A 257 -3.32 19.05 4.82
CA ARG A 257 -2.76 18.32 5.95
C ARG A 257 -1.26 18.18 5.77
#